data_AF-A0A357A8D4-F1
#
_entry.id   AF-A0A357A8D4-F1
#
_cell.length_a   1.000
_cell.length_b   1.000
_cell.length_c   1.000
_cell.angle_alpha   90.00
_cell.angle_beta   90.00
_cell.angle_gamma   90.00
#
_symmetry.space_group_name_H-M   'P 1'
#
loop_
_entity.id
_entity.type
_entity.pdbx_description
1 polymer ?
#
loop_
_entity_poly.entity_id
_entity_poly.type
_entity_poly.pdbx_seq_one_letter_code
_entity_poly.pdbx_strand_id
1 'polypeptide(L)'
;MSDKSPYETLGLSENASFEEIQQARQSLTDRHSGDRRQVEAIETAYDAVLMDRLRMRQQGKLKVPDRIRFPEKATVTQPKAPPTPGNSMPNWLQSYLDTPSQADILLPMGVYLVLMSCVALLPTP
;
A
#
# COMPACT_ATOMS: atom_id res chain seq x y z
N MET A 1 -1.88 -43.17 19.91
CA MET A 1 -1.46 -42.80 18.54
C MET A 1 -0.39 -41.76 18.74
N SER A 2 0.86 -42.06 18.39
CA SER A 2 1.96 -41.13 18.62
C SER A 2 1.81 -39.98 17.64
N ASP A 3 1.29 -38.85 18.12
CA ASP A 3 1.27 -37.58 17.40
C ASP A 3 2.72 -37.15 17.20
N LYS A 4 3.37 -37.68 16.16
CA LYS A 4 4.66 -37.16 15.71
C LYS A 4 4.43 -35.72 15.30
N SER A 5 5.25 -34.82 15.82
CA SER A 5 5.13 -33.43 15.42
C SER A 5 5.39 -33.31 13.90
N PRO A 6 4.77 -32.34 13.21
CA PRO A 6 5.05 -32.10 11.78
C PRO A 6 6.53 -31.92 11.49
N TYR A 7 7.26 -31.31 12.43
CA TYR A 7 8.72 -31.15 12.38
C TYR A 7 9.47 -32.49 12.48
N GLU A 8 9.05 -33.40 13.38
CA GLU A 8 9.61 -34.75 13.47
C GLU A 8 9.36 -35.58 12.21
N THR A 9 8.20 -35.40 11.56
CA THR A 9 7.90 -36.08 10.29
C THR A 9 8.84 -35.63 9.17
N LEU A 10 9.27 -34.37 9.20
CA LEU A 10 10.27 -33.83 8.27
C LEU A 10 11.72 -34.04 8.74
N GLY A 11 11.94 -34.57 9.95
CA GLY A 11 13.28 -34.74 10.53
C GLY A 11 13.96 -33.43 10.94
N LEU A 12 13.17 -32.39 11.23
CA LEU A 12 13.65 -31.05 11.53
C LEU A 12 13.35 -30.64 12.96
N SER A 13 14.11 -29.65 13.46
CA SER A 13 13.77 -28.97 14.71
C SER A 13 12.70 -27.91 14.45
N GLU A 14 11.93 -27.54 15.49
CA GLU A 14 10.94 -26.45 15.43
C GLU A 14 11.58 -25.10 15.05
N ASN A 15 12.89 -24.95 15.31
CA ASN A 15 13.67 -23.74 15.04
C ASN A 15 14.35 -23.73 13.66
N ALA A 16 14.12 -24.74 12.81
CA ALA A 16 14.75 -24.84 11.49
C ALA A 16 14.51 -23.60 10.62
N SER A 17 15.41 -23.27 9.70
CA SER A 17 15.14 -22.18 8.75
C SER A 17 14.06 -22.57 7.74
N PHE A 18 13.43 -21.59 7.06
CA PHE A 18 12.47 -21.90 5.99
C PHE A 18 13.14 -22.68 4.84
N GLU A 19 14.40 -22.34 4.55
CA GLU A 19 15.19 -23.00 3.51
C GLU A 19 15.48 -24.46 3.86
N GLU A 20 15.80 -24.75 5.13
CA GLU A 20 15.98 -26.12 5.63
C GLU A 20 14.69 -26.95 5.49
N ILE A 21 13.52 -26.35 5.79
CA ILE A 21 12.23 -27.02 5.61
C ILE A 21 11.98 -27.38 4.14
N GLN A 22 12.27 -26.44 3.24
CA GLN A 22 12.08 -26.66 1.81
C GLN A 22 13.03 -27.75 1.27
N GLN A 23 14.29 -27.75 1.71
CA GLN A 23 15.27 -28.79 1.36
C GLN A 23 14.88 -30.15 1.92
N ALA A 24 14.41 -30.23 3.17
CA ALA A 24 13.95 -31.48 3.78
C ALA A 24 12.76 -32.06 3.00
N ARG A 25 11.75 -31.23 2.69
CA ARG A 25 10.59 -31.64 1.88
C ARG A 25 11.02 -32.17 0.52
N GLN A 26 11.91 -31.47 -0.18
CA GLN A 26 12.42 -31.90 -1.47
C GLN A 26 13.14 -33.25 -1.36
N SER A 27 14.09 -33.38 -0.42
CA SER A 27 14.86 -34.61 -0.25
C SER A 27 14.02 -35.82 0.13
N LEU A 28 12.99 -35.64 0.97
CA LEU A 28 12.06 -36.70 1.35
C LEU A 28 11.12 -37.08 0.20
N THR A 29 10.63 -36.09 -0.55
CA THR A 29 9.79 -36.35 -1.72
C THR A 29 10.55 -37.12 -2.79
N ASP A 30 11.82 -36.78 -3.03
CA ASP A 30 12.67 -37.47 -4.00
C ASP A 30 12.95 -38.93 -3.57
N ARG A 31 13.24 -39.14 -2.28
CA ARG A 31 13.46 -40.49 -1.70
C ARG A 31 12.20 -41.37 -1.73
N HIS A 32 11.02 -40.76 -1.62
CA HIS A 32 9.73 -41.47 -1.57
C HIS A 32 8.88 -41.29 -2.83
N SER A 33 9.49 -40.88 -3.95
CA SER A 33 8.81 -40.55 -5.21
C SER A 33 7.93 -41.68 -5.79
N GLY A 34 8.17 -42.93 -5.39
CA GLY A 34 7.36 -44.09 -5.79
C GLY A 34 6.20 -44.43 -4.85
N ASP A 35 6.12 -43.83 -3.66
CA ASP A 35 5.10 -44.14 -2.65
C ASP A 35 4.21 -42.92 -2.38
N ARG A 36 3.07 -42.89 -3.07
CA ARG A 36 2.11 -41.78 -3.02
C ARG A 36 1.62 -41.46 -1.60
N ARG A 37 1.49 -42.48 -0.73
CA ARG A 37 1.02 -42.27 0.65
C ARG A 37 2.06 -41.54 1.49
N GLN A 38 3.34 -41.85 1.27
CA GLN A 38 4.42 -41.19 1.98
C GLN A 38 4.60 -39.76 1.49
N VAL A 39 4.48 -39.52 0.19
CA VAL A 39 4.49 -38.15 -0.37
C VAL A 39 3.35 -37.31 0.21
N GLU A 40 2.13 -37.84 0.27
CA GLU A 40 0.97 -37.15 0.84
C GLU A 40 1.17 -36.82 2.34
N ALA A 41 1.78 -37.73 3.11
CA ALA A 41 2.13 -37.48 4.51
C ALA A 41 3.19 -36.38 4.65
N ILE A 42 4.20 -36.34 3.77
CA ILE A 42 5.23 -35.28 3.74
C ILE A 42 4.60 -33.92 3.42
N GLU A 43 3.68 -33.86 2.46
CA GLU A 43 2.97 -32.63 2.09
C GLU A 43 2.07 -32.14 3.22
N THR A 44 1.33 -33.04 3.86
CA THR A 44 0.50 -32.72 5.03
C THR A 44 1.35 -32.16 6.18
N ALA A 45 2.51 -32.76 6.45
CA ALA A 45 3.43 -32.27 7.47
C ALA A 45 4.01 -30.89 7.11
N TYR A 46 4.34 -30.66 5.84
CA TYR A 46 4.83 -29.37 5.36
C TYR A 46 3.78 -28.26 5.53
N ASP A 47 2.53 -28.52 5.17
CA ASP A 47 1.42 -27.56 5.34
C ASP A 47 1.19 -27.23 6.82
N ALA A 48 1.26 -28.23 7.70
CA ALA A 48 1.13 -28.03 9.14
C ALA A 48 2.25 -27.12 9.69
N VAL A 49 3.50 -27.30 9.26
CA VAL A 49 4.63 -26.42 9.61
C VAL A 49 4.42 -25.00 9.09
N LEU A 50 3.91 -24.85 7.86
CA LEU A 50 3.65 -23.54 7.26
C LEU A 50 2.57 -22.77 8.05
N MET A 51 1.50 -23.46 8.43
CA MET A 51 0.42 -22.87 9.23
C MET A 51 0.87 -22.50 10.64
N ASP A 52 1.71 -23.31 11.27
CA ASP A 52 2.26 -23.02 12.59
C ASP A 52 3.12 -21.74 12.57
N ARG A 53 3.97 -21.58 11.54
CA ARG A 53 4.75 -20.34 11.34
C ARG A 53 3.91 -19.12 11.03
N LEU A 54 2.85 -19.29 10.22
CA LEU A 54 1.91 -18.21 9.97
C LEU A 54 1.24 -17.77 11.27
N ARG A 55 0.84 -18.73 12.12
CA ARG A 55 0.28 -18.46 13.45
C ARG A 55 1.29 -17.73 14.36
N MET A 56 2.57 -18.13 14.36
CA MET A 56 3.63 -17.43 15.09
C MET A 56 3.83 -15.99 14.60
N ARG A 57 3.70 -15.74 13.29
CA ARG A 57 3.73 -14.38 12.72
C ARG A 57 2.53 -13.55 13.18
N GLN A 58 1.32 -14.12 13.12
CA GLN A 58 0.10 -13.44 13.58
C GLN A 58 0.15 -13.12 15.09
N GLN A 59 0.80 -13.97 15.90
CA GLN A 59 1.00 -13.75 17.33
C GLN A 59 2.12 -12.73 17.65
N GLY A 60 2.81 -12.18 16.65
CA GLY A 60 3.94 -11.26 16.86
C GLY A 60 5.19 -11.90 17.48
N LYS A 61 5.25 -13.23 17.52
CA LYS A 61 6.39 -13.99 18.08
C LYS A 61 7.51 -14.21 17.06
N LEU A 62 7.18 -14.13 15.76
CA LEU A 62 8.17 -14.21 14.71
C LEU A 62 8.87 -12.86 14.57
N LYS A 63 10.13 -12.77 15.00
CA LYS A 63 10.95 -11.55 14.91
C LYS A 63 10.91 -11.01 13.49
N VAL A 64 10.31 -9.83 13.33
CA VAL A 64 10.31 -9.12 12.06
C VAL A 64 11.73 -8.58 11.84
N PRO A 65 12.39 -8.90 10.71
CA PRO A 65 13.67 -8.27 10.38
C PRO A 65 13.47 -6.74 10.32
N ASP A 66 14.28 -5.96 11.05
CA ASP A 66 14.15 -4.49 11.22
C ASP A 66 14.19 -3.66 9.92
N ARG A 67 14.32 -4.31 8.76
CA ARG A 67 14.40 -3.66 7.44
C ARG A 67 13.05 -3.43 6.75
N ILE A 68 11.93 -3.79 7.38
CA ILE A 68 10.60 -3.41 6.90
C ILE A 68 10.15 -2.16 7.65
N ARG A 69 10.14 -1.02 6.96
CA ARG A 69 9.62 0.24 7.49
C ARG A 69 8.11 0.10 7.64
N PHE A 70 7.65 -0.11 8.86
CA PHE A 70 6.24 0.01 9.21
C PHE A 70 5.78 1.44 8.88
N PRO A 71 4.78 1.65 8.00
CA PRO A 71 4.31 3.00 7.63
C PRO A 71 3.73 3.79 8.82
N GLU A 72 3.46 3.09 9.92
CA GLU A 72 2.86 3.58 11.16
C GLU A 72 3.85 4.20 12.16
N LYS A 73 5.17 4.22 11.90
CA LYS A 73 6.13 4.99 12.71
C LYS A 73 6.86 6.06 11.91
N ALA A 74 6.13 6.79 11.07
CA ALA A 74 6.52 8.15 10.75
C ALA A 74 5.97 9.07 11.84
N THR A 75 6.58 9.07 13.03
CA THR A 75 6.64 10.32 13.80
C THR A 75 7.49 11.25 12.96
N VAL A 76 6.84 11.97 12.05
CA VAL A 76 7.44 13.08 11.31
C VAL A 76 7.84 14.08 12.40
N THR A 77 9.09 14.06 12.82
CA THR A 77 9.70 15.22 13.48
C THR A 77 9.61 16.34 12.46
N GLN A 78 8.55 17.14 12.55
CA GLN A 78 8.31 18.31 11.72
C GLN A 78 9.55 19.20 11.79
N PRO A 79 10.28 19.42 10.69
CA PRO A 79 11.14 20.58 10.58
C PRO A 79 10.21 21.79 10.65
N LYS A 80 10.50 22.70 11.59
CA LYS A 80 9.75 23.93 11.87
C LYS A 80 9.31 24.60 10.56
N ALA A 81 8.01 24.58 10.29
CA ALA A 81 7.44 25.18 9.10
C ALA A 81 7.69 26.71 9.09
N PRO A 82 8.12 27.30 7.96
CA PRO A 82 7.96 28.73 7.77
C PRO A 82 6.46 29.09 7.74
N PRO A 83 6.10 30.33 8.13
CA PRO A 83 4.73 30.72 8.37
C PRO A 83 3.89 30.58 7.09
N THR A 84 2.71 30.00 7.25
CA THR A 84 1.67 29.84 6.23
C THR A 84 1.29 31.17 5.60
N PRO A 85 1.08 31.20 4.28
CA PRO A 85 -0.01 31.95 3.69
C PRO A 85 -1.01 30.97 3.07
N GLY A 86 -2.19 30.93 3.68
CA GLY A 86 -3.50 30.59 3.11
C GLY A 86 -3.61 29.52 2.02
N ASN A 87 -4.27 28.41 2.38
CA ASN A 87 -5.17 27.66 1.50
C ASN A 87 -4.73 27.51 0.03
N SER A 88 -3.57 26.88 -0.19
CA SER A 88 -3.13 26.50 -1.52
C SER A 88 -4.03 25.38 -2.04
N MET A 89 -4.92 25.73 -2.97
CA MET A 89 -5.72 24.76 -3.71
C MET A 89 -4.82 23.67 -4.33
N PRO A 90 -5.28 22.41 -4.41
CA PRO A 90 -4.54 21.33 -5.05
C PRO A 90 -4.11 21.67 -6.48
N ASN A 91 -2.93 21.20 -6.91
CA ASN A 91 -2.35 21.54 -8.21
C ASN A 91 -3.26 21.24 -9.42
N TRP A 92 -4.06 20.17 -9.35
CA TRP A 92 -5.02 19.83 -10.41
C TRP A 92 -6.14 20.89 -10.56
N LEU A 93 -6.51 21.55 -9.47
CA LEU A 93 -7.57 22.56 -9.45
C LEU A 93 -7.04 23.89 -9.97
N GLN A 94 -5.76 24.20 -9.70
CA GLN A 94 -5.09 25.36 -10.27
C GLN A 94 -4.99 25.27 -11.79
N SER A 95 -4.72 24.08 -12.34
CA SER A 95 -4.67 23.88 -13.79
C SER A 95 -6.01 23.98 -14.50
N TYR A 96 -7.12 23.92 -13.75
CA TYR A 96 -8.47 24.00 -14.32
C TYR A 96 -9.11 25.37 -14.15
N LEU A 97 -8.60 26.20 -13.22
CA LEU A 97 -9.02 27.59 -13.05
C LEU A 97 -8.14 28.50 -13.91
N ASP A 98 -8.54 28.68 -15.17
CA ASP A 98 -8.06 29.82 -15.96
C ASP A 98 -8.60 31.10 -15.32
N THR A 99 -7.72 31.85 -14.64
CA THR A 99 -8.06 33.17 -14.09
C THR A 99 -7.87 34.21 -15.18
N PRO A 100 -8.94 34.84 -15.71
CA PRO A 100 -8.80 35.82 -16.78
C PRO A 100 -7.99 37.03 -16.30
N SER A 101 -7.17 37.57 -17.20
CA SER A 101 -6.39 38.78 -16.96
C SER A 101 -7.32 39.96 -16.67
N GLN A 102 -6.90 40.92 -15.84
CA GLN A 102 -7.69 42.12 -15.55
C GLN A 102 -8.10 42.86 -16.84
N ALA A 103 -7.28 42.80 -17.89
CA ALA A 103 -7.58 43.39 -19.18
C ALA A 103 -8.80 42.75 -19.86
N ASP A 104 -8.98 41.43 -19.72
CA ASP A 104 -10.12 40.69 -20.28
C ASP A 104 -11.43 41.02 -19.56
N ILE A 105 -11.36 41.56 -18.33
CA ILE A 105 -12.53 41.98 -17.56
C ILE A 105 -12.87 43.44 -17.83
N LEU A 106 -11.88 44.35 -17.87
CA LEU A 106 -12.14 45.79 -18.01
C LEU A 106 -12.65 46.18 -19.40
N LEU A 107 -12.14 45.55 -20.46
CA LEU A 107 -12.57 45.84 -21.84
C LEU A 107 -14.07 45.60 -22.08
N PRO A 108 -14.63 44.40 -21.83
CA PRO A 108 -16.06 44.16 -22.04
C PRO A 108 -16.91 45.03 -21.11
N MET A 109 -16.49 45.24 -19.85
CA MET A 109 -17.21 46.12 -18.92
C MET A 109 -17.32 47.55 -19.44
N GLY A 110 -16.24 48.10 -19.98
CA GLY A 110 -16.27 49.44 -20.59
C GLY A 110 -17.20 49.50 -21.80
N VAL A 111 -17.12 48.51 -22.69
CA VAL A 111 -17.99 48.44 -23.88
C VAL A 111 -19.47 48.36 -23.50
N TYR A 112 -19.82 47.52 -22.52
CA TYR A 112 -21.20 47.39 -22.05
C TYR A 112 -21.75 48.68 -21.43
N LEU A 113 -20.94 49.40 -20.65
CA LEU A 113 -21.36 50.68 -20.06
C LEU A 113 -21.59 51.76 -21.13
N VAL A 114 -20.74 51.82 -22.16
CA VAL A 114 -20.91 52.74 -23.28
C VAL A 114 -22.15 52.38 -24.12
N LEU A 115 -22.40 51.10 -24.37
CA LEU A 115 -23.61 50.66 -25.07
C LEU A 115 -24.86 50.96 -24.27
N MET A 116 -24.86 50.68 -22.96
CA MET A 116 -25.99 50.97 -22.07
C MET A 116 -26.29 52.46 -21.98
N SER A 117 -25.28 53.32 -21.89
CA SER A 117 -25.49 54.77 -21.91
C SER A 117 -26.05 55.22 -23.25
N CYS A 118 -25.54 54.71 -24.36
CA CYS A 118 -26.06 55.01 -25.69
C CYS A 118 -27.55 54.63 -25.79
N VAL A 119 -27.92 53.40 -25.39
CA VAL A 119 -29.32 52.94 -25.40
C VAL A 119 -30.21 53.81 -24.50
N ALA A 120 -29.76 54.19 -23.31
CA ALA A 120 -30.52 55.04 -22.40
C ALA A 120 -30.72 56.48 -22.93
N LEU A 121 -29.81 56.96 -23.79
CA LEU A 121 -29.92 58.28 -24.44
C LEU A 121 -30.78 58.25 -25.71
N LEU A 122 -31.11 57.08 -26.26
CA LEU A 122 -32.06 57.01 -27.36
C LEU A 122 -33.48 57.24 -26.81
N PRO A 123 -34.24 58.24 -27.32
CA PRO A 123 -35.65 58.38 -26.98
C PRO A 123 -36.39 57.15 -27.51
N THR A 124 -37.04 56.41 -26.62
CA THR A 124 -37.96 55.34 -26.99
C THR A 124 -39.14 55.94 -27.77
N PRO A 125 -39.51 55.39 -28.94
CA PRO A 125 -40.61 55.90 -29.77
C PRO A 125 -41.98 55.72 -29.11
#